data_AF-A0A327M7Y9-F1
#
_entry.id   AF-A0A327M7Y9-F1
#
_cell.length_a   1.000
_cell.length_b   1.000
_cell.length_c   1.000
_cell.angle_alpha   90.00
_cell.angle_beta   90.00
_cell.angle_gamma   90.00
#
_symmetry.space_group_name_H-M   'P 1'
#
loop_
_entity.id
_entity.type
_entity.pdbx_description
1 polymer ?
#
loop_
_entity_poly.entity_id
_entity_poly.type
_entity_poly.pdbx_seq_one_letter_code
_entity_poly.pdbx_strand_id
1 'polypeptide(L)'
;MEPEDVADFAAGMGGPGPEDFANGAAALAAALVREAGALAGAAAALRNAAAVVPGDPTGGPLSDIRRQRGAMAASGDAAIRAALLLEAAEVIGPGGEAAALAERVATSAKRAGVPAVALVPALRAAALAPATDDGAARIAAASIAAALVEALAQER
;
A
#
# COMPACT_ATOMS: atom_id res chain seq x y z
N MET A 1 -22.11 -2.18 -42.64
CA MET A 1 -21.59 -1.78 -41.33
C MET A 1 -20.97 -0.43 -41.55
N GLU A 2 -21.72 0.60 -41.20
CA GLU A 2 -21.32 1.99 -41.43
C GLU A 2 -20.14 2.32 -40.50
N PRO A 3 -19.22 3.22 -40.89
CA PRO A 3 -18.09 3.61 -40.04
C PRO A 3 -18.53 4.24 -38.70
N GLU A 4 -19.75 4.76 -38.61
CA GLU A 4 -20.35 5.31 -37.39
C GLU A 4 -20.71 4.21 -36.37
N ASP A 5 -21.13 3.02 -36.82
CA ASP A 5 -21.44 1.87 -35.95
C ASP A 5 -20.19 1.34 -35.20
N VAL A 6 -19.01 1.51 -35.80
CA VAL A 6 -17.73 1.08 -35.21
C VAL A 6 -17.24 2.08 -34.16
N ALA A 7 -17.52 3.37 -34.35
CA ALA A 7 -17.17 4.42 -33.39
C ALA A 7 -18.04 4.36 -32.13
N ASP A 8 -19.34 4.08 -32.29
CA ASP A 8 -20.26 3.91 -31.15
C ASP A 8 -20.03 2.58 -30.42
N PHE A 9 -19.62 1.52 -31.13
CA PHE A 9 -19.20 0.26 -30.48
C PHE A 9 -17.85 0.40 -29.75
N ALA A 10 -16.94 1.24 -30.25
CA ALA A 10 -15.70 1.60 -29.56
C ALA A 10 -15.93 2.54 -28.36
N ALA A 11 -16.93 3.42 -28.42
CA ALA A 11 -17.37 4.25 -27.31
C ALA A 11 -18.12 3.43 -26.22
N GLY A 12 -18.78 2.33 -26.61
CA GLY A 12 -19.40 1.36 -25.69
C GLY A 12 -18.41 0.40 -25.00
N MET A 13 -17.16 0.34 -25.47
CA MET A 13 -16.02 -0.30 -24.80
C MET A 13 -15.29 0.69 -23.87
N GLY A 14 -16.07 1.58 -23.23
CA GLY A 14 -15.58 2.67 -22.41
C GLY A 14 -14.82 2.17 -21.18
N GLY A 15 -13.65 2.77 -20.93
CA GLY A 15 -12.89 2.54 -19.69
C GLY A 15 -13.66 2.96 -18.43
N PRO A 16 -13.04 2.80 -17.25
CA PRO A 16 -13.70 3.08 -15.97
C PRO A 16 -14.33 4.48 -15.94
N GLY A 17 -15.59 4.55 -15.52
CA GLY A 17 -16.29 5.80 -15.25
C GLY A 17 -15.90 6.42 -13.91
N PRO A 18 -16.41 7.62 -13.59
CA PRO A 18 -16.09 8.31 -12.33
C PRO A 18 -16.43 7.51 -11.07
N GLU A 19 -17.53 6.76 -11.11
CA GLU A 19 -17.94 5.88 -10.00
C GLU A 19 -16.95 4.71 -9.82
N ASP A 20 -16.46 4.13 -10.91
CA ASP A 20 -15.45 3.07 -10.88
C ASP A 20 -14.12 3.58 -10.29
N PHE A 21 -13.77 4.85 -10.54
CA PHE A 21 -12.61 5.48 -9.91
C PHE A 21 -12.79 5.68 -8.40
N ALA A 22 -13.98 6.07 -7.94
CA ALA A 22 -14.27 6.17 -6.51
C ALA A 22 -14.23 4.78 -5.84
N ASN A 23 -14.86 3.79 -6.47
CA ASN A 23 -14.86 2.40 -5.99
C ASN A 23 -13.45 1.79 -6.03
N GLY A 24 -12.68 2.09 -7.08
CA GLY A 24 -11.28 1.67 -7.23
C GLY A 24 -10.37 2.29 -6.18
N ALA A 25 -10.55 3.58 -5.86
CA ALA A 25 -9.83 4.25 -4.79
C ALA A 25 -10.12 3.62 -3.41
N ALA A 26 -11.40 3.36 -3.13
CA ALA A 26 -11.82 2.67 -1.91
C ALA A 26 -11.27 1.23 -1.83
N ALA A 27 -11.30 0.48 -2.92
CA ALA A 27 -10.78 -0.88 -3.00
C ALA A 27 -9.25 -0.92 -2.81
N LEU A 28 -8.53 0.05 -3.38
CA LEU A 28 -7.09 0.20 -3.21
C LEU A 28 -6.74 0.56 -1.77
N ALA A 29 -7.45 1.52 -1.16
CA ALA A 29 -7.28 1.89 0.24
C ALA A 29 -7.53 0.68 1.17
N ALA A 30 -8.58 -0.09 0.93
CA ALA A 30 -8.86 -1.31 1.69
C ALA A 30 -7.74 -2.37 1.54
N ALA A 31 -7.13 -2.48 0.35
CA ALA A 31 -5.98 -3.36 0.14
C ALA A 31 -4.73 -2.88 0.90
N LEU A 32 -4.48 -1.57 0.96
CA LEU A 32 -3.40 -1.00 1.76
C LEU A 32 -3.58 -1.23 3.26
N VAL A 33 -4.80 -1.12 3.77
CA VAL A 33 -5.12 -1.45 5.18
C VAL A 33 -4.82 -2.91 5.49
N ARG A 34 -5.13 -3.84 4.58
CA ARG A 34 -4.79 -5.26 4.77
C ARG A 34 -3.27 -5.49 4.81
N GLU A 35 -2.53 -4.87 3.88
CA GLU A 35 -1.07 -4.96 3.85
C GLU A 35 -0.44 -4.35 5.11
N ALA A 36 -0.97 -3.23 5.59
CA ALA A 36 -0.58 -2.62 6.86
C ALA A 36 -0.80 -3.58 8.03
N GLY A 37 -1.94 -4.29 8.06
CA GLY A 37 -2.24 -5.32 9.05
C GLY A 37 -1.23 -6.48 9.01
N ALA A 38 -0.86 -6.95 7.83
CA ALA A 38 0.14 -8.01 7.67
C ALA A 38 1.52 -7.57 8.19
N LEU A 39 1.95 -6.35 7.88
CA LEU A 39 3.21 -5.78 8.38
C LEU A 39 3.18 -5.56 9.90
N ALA A 40 2.07 -5.06 10.44
CA ALA A 40 1.91 -4.90 11.89
C ALA A 40 1.96 -6.25 12.63
N GLY A 41 1.33 -7.28 12.06
CA GLY A 41 1.40 -8.66 12.55
C GLY A 41 2.82 -9.22 12.52
N ALA A 42 3.53 -9.05 11.41
CA ALA A 42 4.94 -9.44 11.29
C ALA A 42 5.82 -8.70 12.30
N ALA A 43 5.61 -7.40 12.48
CA ALA A 43 6.32 -6.59 13.47
C ALA A 43 6.07 -7.10 14.90
N ALA A 44 4.82 -7.43 15.25
CA ALA A 44 4.49 -8.01 16.56
C ALA A 44 5.14 -9.39 16.76
N ALA A 45 5.12 -10.25 15.74
CA ALA A 45 5.76 -11.56 15.79
C ALA A 45 7.28 -11.44 15.99
N LEU A 46 7.94 -10.52 15.29
CA LEU A 46 9.36 -10.23 15.46
C LEU A 46 9.67 -9.65 16.85
N ARG A 47 8.79 -8.79 17.40
CA ARG A 47 8.89 -8.32 18.79
C ARG A 47 8.85 -9.44 19.80
N ASN A 48 7.87 -10.33 19.66
CA ASN A 48 7.73 -11.47 20.55
C ASN A 48 8.89 -12.45 20.42
N ALA A 49 9.40 -12.68 19.20
CA ALA A 49 10.55 -13.57 18.98
C ALA A 49 11.86 -13.05 19.60
N ALA A 50 12.05 -11.73 19.65
CA ALA A 50 13.23 -11.13 20.28
C ALA A 50 13.03 -10.74 21.75
N ALA A 51 11.85 -10.99 22.32
CA ALA A 51 11.59 -10.73 23.73
C ALA A 51 12.45 -11.68 24.59
N VAL A 52 13.28 -11.08 25.45
CA VAL A 52 14.05 -11.82 26.45
C VAL A 52 13.11 -12.16 27.60
N VAL A 53 12.96 -13.44 27.92
CA VAL A 53 12.15 -13.90 29.07
C VAL A 53 13.06 -13.98 30.30
N PRO A 54 12.84 -13.15 31.33
CA PRO A 54 13.64 -13.22 32.56
C PRO A 54 13.52 -14.60 33.21
N GLY A 55 14.65 -15.24 33.49
CA GLY A 55 14.69 -16.57 34.12
C GLY A 55 14.64 -17.76 33.16
N ASP A 56 14.57 -17.54 31.84
CA ASP A 56 14.68 -18.61 30.85
C ASP A 56 16.16 -18.99 30.62
N PRO A 57 16.60 -20.21 31.00
CA PRO A 57 17.98 -20.66 30.83
C PRO A 57 18.36 -20.88 29.35
N THR A 58 17.40 -20.89 28.43
CA THR A 58 17.63 -21.01 26.98
C THR A 58 17.77 -19.65 26.28
N GLY A 59 17.55 -18.55 27.00
CA GLY A 59 17.76 -17.18 26.52
C GLY A 59 16.62 -16.61 25.65
N GLY A 60 15.42 -17.22 25.68
CA GLY A 60 14.27 -16.85 24.85
C GLY A 60 14.30 -17.51 23.45
N PRO A 61 13.32 -17.18 22.57
CA PRO A 61 13.19 -17.82 21.25
C PRO A 61 14.38 -17.56 20.32
N LEU A 62 15.11 -16.46 20.55
CA LEU A 62 16.35 -16.11 19.86
C LEU A 62 17.49 -16.05 20.88
N SER A 63 18.38 -17.04 20.88
CA SER A 63 19.52 -17.10 21.81
C SER A 63 20.72 -16.21 21.43
N ASP A 64 20.76 -15.68 20.20
CA ASP A 64 21.84 -14.84 19.68
C ASP A 64 21.48 -13.34 19.71
N ILE A 65 22.27 -12.53 20.42
CA ILE A 65 22.08 -11.08 20.57
C ILE A 65 22.07 -10.33 19.23
N ARG A 66 22.85 -10.76 18.23
CA ARG A 66 22.85 -10.15 16.89
C ARG A 66 21.53 -10.46 16.18
N ARG A 67 21.00 -11.68 16.32
CA ARG A 67 19.69 -12.04 15.78
C ARG A 67 18.56 -11.29 16.47
N GLN A 68 18.61 -11.14 17.79
CA GLN A 68 17.65 -10.32 18.54
C GLN A 68 17.64 -8.87 18.05
N ARG A 69 18.82 -8.24 17.92
CA ARG A 69 18.93 -6.87 17.38
C ARG A 69 18.40 -6.77 15.95
N GLY A 70 18.71 -7.74 15.10
CA GLY A 70 18.18 -7.80 13.73
C GLY A 70 16.65 -7.90 13.69
N ALA A 71 16.06 -8.76 14.53
CA ALA A 71 14.61 -8.88 14.65
C ALA A 71 13.94 -7.60 15.17
N MET A 72 14.57 -6.91 16.13
CA MET A 72 14.08 -5.62 16.64
C MET A 72 14.10 -4.52 15.58
N ALA A 73 15.20 -4.41 14.82
CA ALA A 73 15.30 -3.47 13.71
C ALA A 73 14.23 -3.75 12.65
N ALA A 74 14.10 -5.01 12.21
CA ALA A 74 13.10 -5.41 11.22
C ALA A 74 11.66 -5.18 11.71
N SER A 75 11.39 -5.40 13.01
CA SER A 75 10.11 -5.05 13.62
C SER A 75 9.82 -3.55 13.53
N GLY A 76 10.81 -2.70 13.84
CA GLY A 76 10.68 -1.25 13.76
C GLY A 76 10.35 -0.79 12.34
N ASP A 77 11.10 -1.30 11.36
CA ASP A 77 10.88 -1.00 9.95
C ASP A 77 9.49 -1.43 9.48
N ALA A 78 9.05 -2.63 9.85
CA ALA A 78 7.72 -3.14 9.51
C ALA A 78 6.60 -2.30 10.16
N ALA A 79 6.78 -1.87 11.41
CA ALA A 79 5.80 -1.02 12.10
C ALA A 79 5.68 0.37 11.47
N ILE A 80 6.82 1.00 11.11
CA ILE A 80 6.83 2.31 10.43
C ILE A 80 6.14 2.20 9.07
N ARG A 81 6.45 1.17 8.27
CA ARG A 81 5.79 0.93 6.99
C ARG A 81 4.29 0.70 7.15
N ALA A 82 3.88 -0.08 8.16
CA ALA A 82 2.46 -0.31 8.44
C ALA A 82 1.72 1.01 8.72
N ALA A 83 2.29 1.89 9.56
CA ALA A 83 1.71 3.20 9.84
C ALA A 83 1.59 4.06 8.57
N LEU A 84 2.64 4.10 7.74
CA LEU A 84 2.61 4.84 6.47
C LEU A 84 1.57 4.30 5.48
N LEU A 85 1.33 2.99 5.44
CA LEU A 85 0.29 2.40 4.60
C LEU A 85 -1.12 2.76 5.08
N LEU A 86 -1.34 2.89 6.39
CA LEU A 86 -2.61 3.39 6.93
C LEU A 86 -2.83 4.87 6.55
N GLU A 87 -1.82 5.72 6.71
CA GLU A 87 -1.88 7.12 6.27
C GLU A 87 -2.13 7.23 4.75
N ALA A 88 -1.46 6.40 3.95
CA ALA A 88 -1.69 6.36 2.51
C ALA A 88 -3.12 5.92 2.16
N ALA A 89 -3.68 4.93 2.87
CA ALA A 89 -5.05 4.49 2.66
C ALA A 89 -6.07 5.60 2.97
N GLU A 90 -5.88 6.36 4.05
CA GLU A 90 -6.72 7.52 4.40
C GLU A 90 -6.65 8.63 3.35
N VAL A 91 -5.46 8.87 2.79
CA VAL A 91 -5.26 9.88 1.75
C VAL A 91 -5.90 9.46 0.42
N ILE A 92 -5.77 8.19 0.04
CA ILE A 92 -6.22 7.66 -1.26
C ILE A 92 -7.72 7.36 -1.27
N GLY A 93 -8.28 6.87 -0.16
CA GLY A 93 -9.66 6.38 -0.09
C GLY A 93 -10.73 7.35 -0.60
N PRO A 94 -10.67 8.67 -0.27
CA PRO A 94 -11.60 9.66 -0.80
C PRO A 94 -11.49 9.93 -2.31
N GLY A 95 -10.44 9.43 -2.97
CA GLY A 95 -10.10 9.76 -4.35
C GLY A 95 -9.47 11.15 -4.49
N GLY A 96 -9.14 11.50 -5.73
CA GLY A 96 -8.52 12.79 -6.07
C GLY A 96 -7.43 12.68 -7.12
N GLU A 97 -6.76 13.81 -7.39
CA GLU A 97 -5.68 13.87 -8.36
C GLU A 97 -4.41 13.20 -7.83
N ALA A 98 -3.78 12.36 -8.67
CA ALA A 98 -2.62 11.55 -8.29
C ALA A 98 -1.43 12.39 -7.78
N ALA A 99 -1.16 13.57 -8.35
CA ALA A 99 -0.08 14.44 -7.90
C ALA A 99 -0.30 14.96 -6.47
N ALA A 100 -1.50 15.46 -6.16
CA ALA A 100 -1.85 15.93 -4.83
C ALA A 100 -1.93 14.79 -3.80
N LEU A 101 -2.28 13.58 -4.23
CA LEU A 101 -2.20 12.38 -3.39
C LEU A 101 -0.74 12.00 -3.11
N ALA A 102 0.12 12.02 -4.12
CA ALA A 102 1.54 11.70 -4.01
C ALA A 102 2.26 12.66 -3.06
N GLU A 103 2.02 13.97 -3.16
CA GLU A 103 2.61 14.98 -2.27
C GLU A 103 2.26 14.72 -0.80
N ARG A 104 0.98 14.40 -0.52
CA ARG A 104 0.51 14.08 0.85
C ARG A 104 1.13 12.80 1.39
N VAL A 105 1.24 11.76 0.55
CA VAL A 105 1.91 10.49 0.90
C VAL A 105 3.41 10.72 1.11
N ALA A 106 4.07 11.50 0.26
CA ALA A 106 5.48 11.84 0.37
C ALA A 106 5.79 12.66 1.63
N THR A 107 4.92 13.62 1.97
CA THR A 107 4.99 14.38 3.22
C THR A 107 4.92 13.45 4.43
N SER A 108 3.99 12.49 4.41
CA SER A 108 3.84 11.48 5.47
C SER A 108 5.09 10.61 5.62
N ALA A 109 5.62 10.10 4.51
CA ALA A 109 6.87 9.33 4.48
C ALA A 109 8.07 10.13 5.03
N LYS A 110 8.19 11.40 4.64
CA LYS A 110 9.23 12.32 5.12
C LYS A 110 9.16 12.53 6.63
N ARG A 111 7.96 12.70 7.22
CA ARG A 111 7.79 12.81 8.68
C ARG A 111 8.25 11.56 9.41
N ALA A 112 8.08 10.39 8.80
CA ALA A 112 8.53 9.11 9.32
C ALA A 112 10.02 8.80 9.04
N GLY A 113 10.75 9.69 8.33
CA GLY A 113 12.15 9.48 7.96
C GLY A 113 12.35 8.39 6.90
N VAL A 114 11.31 8.06 6.13
CA VAL A 114 11.33 7.03 5.10
C VAL A 114 11.21 7.69 3.72
N PRO A 115 11.99 7.27 2.71
CA PRO A 115 11.82 7.78 1.37
C PRO A 115 10.48 7.28 0.79
N ALA A 116 9.69 8.17 0.18
CA ALA A 116 8.34 7.83 -0.30
C ALA A 116 8.32 6.67 -1.32
N VAL A 117 9.39 6.54 -2.11
CA VAL A 117 9.60 5.41 -3.05
C VAL A 117 9.59 4.04 -2.36
N ALA A 118 9.85 3.96 -1.05
CA ALA A 118 9.78 2.72 -0.29
C ALA A 118 8.36 2.14 -0.21
N LEU A 119 7.32 2.95 -0.48
CA LEU A 119 5.92 2.51 -0.50
C LEU A 119 5.50 1.90 -1.86
N VAL A 120 6.29 2.11 -2.92
CA VAL A 120 5.97 1.63 -4.28
C VAL A 120 5.69 0.12 -4.34
N PRO A 121 6.48 -0.77 -3.69
CA PRO A 121 6.17 -2.19 -3.71
C PRO A 121 4.80 -2.52 -3.10
N ALA A 122 4.44 -1.88 -1.99
CA ALA A 122 3.16 -2.09 -1.32
C ALA A 122 1.98 -1.56 -2.14
N LEU A 123 2.14 -0.39 -2.77
CA LEU A 123 1.13 0.18 -3.68
C LEU A 123 0.87 -0.75 -4.88
N ARG A 124 1.93 -1.31 -5.47
CA ARG A 124 1.80 -2.30 -6.57
C ARG A 124 1.14 -3.59 -6.10
N ALA A 125 1.51 -4.10 -4.92
CA ALA A 125 0.89 -5.30 -4.35
C ALA A 125 -0.61 -5.08 -4.08
N ALA A 126 -0.97 -3.95 -3.49
CA ALA A 126 -2.36 -3.58 -3.21
C ALA A 126 -3.20 -3.48 -4.50
N ALA A 127 -2.63 -2.94 -5.59
CA ALA A 127 -3.28 -2.84 -6.89
C ALA A 127 -3.54 -4.19 -7.58
N LEU A 128 -2.76 -5.23 -7.26
CA LEU A 128 -2.94 -6.58 -7.82
C LEU A 128 -4.01 -7.40 -7.10
N ALA A 129 -4.39 -7.01 -5.88
CA ALA A 129 -5.36 -7.74 -5.06
C ALA A 129 -6.46 -6.85 -4.43
N PRO A 130 -7.13 -5.97 -5.21
CA PRO A 130 -8.31 -5.26 -4.74
C PRO A 130 -9.43 -6.26 -4.41
N ALA A 131 -10.09 -6.06 -3.28
CA ALA A 131 -11.18 -6.92 -2.82
C ALA A 131 -12.52 -6.44 -3.42
N THR A 132 -12.61 -6.48 -4.74
CA THR A 132 -13.82 -6.12 -5.50
C THR A 132 -14.03 -7.11 -6.65
N ASP A 133 -15.28 -7.49 -6.88
CA ASP A 133 -15.72 -8.35 -7.99
C ASP A 133 -15.90 -7.55 -9.28
N ASP A 134 -16.17 -6.24 -9.17
CA ASP A 134 -16.27 -5.31 -10.28
C ASP A 134 -14.93 -5.17 -11.05
N GLY A 135 -14.94 -5.53 -12.33
CA GLY A 135 -13.79 -5.41 -13.21
C GLY A 135 -13.38 -3.96 -13.47
N ALA A 136 -14.32 -3.02 -13.57
CA ALA A 136 -14.05 -1.62 -13.84
C ALA A 136 -13.36 -0.95 -12.65
N ALA A 137 -13.86 -1.18 -11.43
CA ALA A 137 -13.18 -0.76 -10.20
C ALA A 137 -11.76 -1.34 -10.04
N ARG A 138 -11.52 -2.59 -10.49
CA ARG A 138 -10.16 -3.18 -10.48
C ARG A 138 -9.21 -2.47 -11.43
N ILE A 139 -9.66 -2.17 -12.65
CA ILE A 139 -8.87 -1.41 -13.61
C ILE A 139 -8.60 -0.01 -13.07
N ALA A 140 -9.61 0.67 -12.54
CA ALA A 140 -9.46 1.98 -11.90
C ALA A 140 -8.45 1.96 -10.74
N ALA A 141 -8.52 0.98 -9.84
CA ALA A 141 -7.56 0.82 -8.74
C ALA A 141 -6.12 0.67 -9.26
N ALA A 142 -5.92 -0.12 -10.32
CA ALA A 142 -4.62 -0.29 -10.95
C ALA A 142 -4.13 1.01 -11.61
N SER A 143 -5.01 1.75 -12.30
CA SER A 143 -4.69 3.05 -12.90
C SER A 143 -4.32 4.10 -11.86
N ILE A 144 -5.05 4.19 -10.75
CA ILE A 144 -4.75 5.08 -9.62
C ILE A 144 -3.37 4.74 -9.04
N ALA A 145 -3.12 3.46 -8.76
CA ALA A 145 -1.85 3.03 -8.19
C ALA A 145 -0.67 3.30 -9.14
N ALA A 146 -0.83 3.09 -10.45
CA ALA A 146 0.19 3.39 -11.45
C ALA A 146 0.52 4.89 -11.48
N ALA A 147 -0.49 5.75 -11.55
CA ALA A 147 -0.32 7.20 -11.56
C ALA A 147 0.35 7.71 -10.26
N LEU A 148 -0.06 7.16 -9.11
CA LEU A 148 0.54 7.50 -7.82
C LEU A 148 2.02 7.08 -7.74
N VAL A 149 2.35 5.87 -8.23
CA VAL A 149 3.74 5.38 -8.26
C VAL A 149 4.62 6.25 -9.16
N GLU A 150 4.10 6.69 -10.30
CA GLU A 150 4.81 7.60 -11.20
C GLU A 150 5.06 8.96 -10.53
N ALA A 151 4.02 9.55 -9.92
CA ALA A 151 4.14 10.82 -9.21
C ALA A 151 5.12 10.73 -8.02
N LEU A 152 5.09 9.64 -7.25
CA LEU A 152 6.05 9.41 -6.16
C LEU A 152 7.50 9.23 -6.65
N ALA A 153 7.70 8.78 -7.89
CA ALA A 153 9.03 8.67 -8.49
C ALA A 153 9.59 10.02 -8.96
N GLN A 154 8.72 11.02 -9.14
CA GLN A 154 9.07 12.38 -9.56
C GLN A 154 9.39 13.31 -8.37
N GLU A 155 8.89 12.99 -7.17
CA GLU A 155 9.13 13.67 -5.87
C GLU A 155 10.56 13.48 -5.32
N ARG A 156 11.59 13.54 -6.18
CA ARG A 156 13.00 13.31 -5.81
C ARG A 156 13.64 14.50 -5.10
#